data_AF-A0A1W6KUH5-F1
#
_entry.id   AF-A0A1W6KUH5-F1
#
_cell.length_a   1.000
_cell.length_b   1.000
_cell.length_c   1.000
_cell.angle_alpha   90.00
_cell.angle_beta   90.00
_cell.angle_gamma   90.00
#
_symmetry.space_group_name_H-M   'P 1'
#
loop_
_entity.id
_entity.type
_entity.pdbx_description
1 polymer ?
#
loop_
_entity_poly.entity_id
_entity_poly.type
_entity_poly.pdbx_seq_one_letter_code
_entity_poly.pdbx_strand_id
1 'polypeptide(L)'
;MENAILQQAVDNAVIMGPAVLMRGARFRRPIDVVRSRSLSVDDKRAILAAWASDFYAVNSKSERQLPGTGEPVSIDEVQLALRELDCK
;
A
#
# COMPACT_ATOMS: atom_id res chain seq x y z
N MET A 1 20.97 2.95 -21.89
CA MET A 1 20.63 2.08 -20.73
C MET A 1 19.99 2.87 -19.61
N GLU A 2 20.62 3.94 -19.12
CA GLU A 2 20.10 4.78 -18.02
C GLU A 2 18.67 5.28 -18.22
N ASN A 3 18.36 5.79 -19.42
CA ASN A 3 17.01 6.27 -19.75
C ASN A 3 15.93 5.17 -19.71
N ALA A 4 16.30 3.92 -20.05
CA ALA A 4 15.37 2.79 -20.00
C ALA A 4 15.03 2.37 -18.56
N ILE A 5 16.00 2.44 -17.64
CA ILE A 5 15.79 2.14 -16.22
C ILE A 5 14.88 3.19 -15.58
N LEU A 6 15.11 4.46 -15.90
CA LEU A 6 14.28 5.57 -15.42
C LEU A 6 12.84 5.44 -15.93
N GLN A 7 12.66 5.13 -17.22
CA GLN A 7 11.33 4.94 -17.78
C GLN A 7 10.58 3.78 -17.12
N GLN A 8 11.25 2.65 -16.89
CA GLN A 8 10.66 1.51 -16.18
C GLN A 8 10.24 1.87 -14.74
N ALA A 9 11.03 2.69 -14.05
CA ALA A 9 10.69 3.15 -12.69
C ALA A 9 9.45 4.05 -12.69
N VAL A 10 9.34 4.94 -13.70
CA VAL A 10 8.16 5.78 -13.90
C VAL A 10 6.93 4.93 -14.18
N ASP A 11 7.01 4.00 -15.12
CA ASP A 11 5.88 3.14 -15.50
C ASP A 11 5.39 2.32 -14.30
N ASN A 12 6.32 1.77 -13.50
CA ASN A 12 5.98 1.07 -12.26
C ASN A 12 5.28 1.99 -11.26
N ALA A 13 5.75 3.23 -11.09
CA ALA A 13 5.13 4.19 -10.18
C ALA A 13 3.72 4.59 -10.64
N VAL A 14 3.48 4.70 -11.95
CA VAL A 14 2.16 4.97 -12.52
C VAL A 14 1.20 3.81 -12.28
N ILE A 15 1.66 2.57 -12.47
CA ILE A 15 0.83 1.36 -12.30
C ILE A 15 0.52 1.10 -10.82
N MET A 16 1.52 1.25 -9.95
CA MET A 16 1.44 0.89 -8.54
C MET A 16 1.00 2.05 -7.64
N GLY A 17 1.03 3.29 -8.12
CA GLY A 17 0.82 4.47 -7.28
C GLY A 17 1.69 4.44 -6.02
N PRO A 18 1.17 4.87 -4.85
CA PRO A 18 1.95 4.88 -3.61
C PRO A 18 2.34 3.49 -3.08
N ALA A 19 1.77 2.40 -3.61
CA ALA A 19 2.15 1.05 -3.24
C ALA A 19 3.61 0.72 -3.58
N VAL A 20 4.24 1.50 -4.48
CA VAL A 20 5.68 1.40 -4.79
C VAL A 20 6.57 1.61 -3.56
N LEU A 21 6.07 2.31 -2.53
CA LEU A 21 6.80 2.57 -1.28
C LEU A 21 7.02 1.31 -0.44
N MET A 22 6.37 0.19 -0.75
CA MET A 22 6.59 -1.07 -0.04
C MET A 22 8.03 -1.61 -0.21
N ARG A 23 8.82 -1.13 -1.19
CA ARG A 23 10.26 -1.44 -1.39
C ARG A 23 10.65 -2.92 -1.13
N GLY A 24 9.83 -3.87 -1.58
CA GLY A 24 10.07 -5.31 -1.42
C GLY A 24 9.64 -5.92 -0.08
N ALA A 25 9.10 -5.12 0.85
CA ALA A 25 8.43 -5.62 2.05
C ALA A 25 7.14 -6.36 1.66
N ARG A 26 6.94 -7.55 2.24
CA ARG A 26 5.73 -8.35 2.06
C ARG A 26 4.80 -8.12 3.23
N PHE A 27 4.05 -7.02 3.18
CA PHE A 27 2.95 -6.79 4.11
C PHE A 27 1.78 -7.71 3.74
N ARG A 28 1.28 -8.49 4.69
CA ARG A 28 0.13 -9.37 4.48
C ARG A 28 -1.15 -8.72 4.94
N ARG A 29 -1.07 -7.87 5.96
CA ARG A 29 -2.19 -7.18 6.59
C ARG A 29 -1.86 -5.69 6.74
N PRO A 30 -2.85 -4.78 6.69
CA PRO A 30 -2.65 -3.34 6.93
C PRO A 30 -1.88 -3.02 8.22
N ILE A 31 -2.10 -3.79 9.29
CA ILE A 31 -1.39 -3.62 10.55
C ILE A 31 0.13 -3.83 10.45
N ASP A 32 0.59 -4.62 9.47
CA ASP A 32 2.02 -4.84 9.25
C ASP A 32 2.72 -3.55 8.79
N VAL A 33 2.00 -2.69 8.04
CA VAL A 33 2.48 -1.37 7.61
C VAL A 33 2.67 -0.46 8.83
N VAL A 34 1.68 -0.42 9.73
CA VAL A 34 1.73 0.36 10.98
C VAL A 34 2.92 -0.07 11.84
N ARG A 35 3.13 -1.38 11.96
CA ARG A 35 4.19 -1.99 12.78
C ARG A 35 5.58 -1.91 12.16
N SER A 36 5.69 -1.59 10.88
CA SER A 36 6.97 -1.49 10.20
C SER A 36 7.86 -0.42 10.84
N ARG A 37 9.09 -0.78 11.19
CA ARG A 37 10.10 0.16 11.70
C ARG A 37 10.92 0.82 10.59
N SER A 38 10.85 0.29 9.37
CA SER A 38 11.62 0.78 8.22
C SER A 38 10.89 1.86 7.41
N LEU A 39 9.63 2.14 7.73
CA LEU A 39 8.81 3.16 7.06
C LEU A 39 8.65 4.39 7.94
N SER A 40 8.72 5.57 7.31
CA SER A 40 8.31 6.81 7.95
C SER A 40 6.79 6.81 8.20
N VAL A 41 6.31 7.69 9.09
CA VAL A 41 4.86 7.83 9.33
C VAL A 41 4.12 8.21 8.04
N ASP A 42 4.72 9.09 7.22
CA ASP A 42 4.12 9.53 5.97
C ASP A 42 4.07 8.42 4.92
N ASP A 43 5.13 7.60 4.80
CA ASP A 43 5.12 6.43 3.91
C ASP A 43 4.03 5.44 4.33
N LYS A 44 3.89 5.19 5.64
CA LYS A 44 2.82 4.32 6.17
C LYS A 44 1.44 4.85 5.80
N ARG A 45 1.21 6.15 5.99
CA ARG A 45 -0.06 6.80 5.68
C ARG A 45 -0.34 6.74 4.18
N ALA A 46 0.65 6.99 3.33
CA ALA A 46 0.52 6.91 1.88
C ALA A 46 0.20 5.49 1.39
N ILE A 47 0.88 4.47 1.93
CA ILE A 47 0.60 3.06 1.61
C ILE A 47 -0.81 2.66 2.05
N LEU A 48 -1.21 3.00 3.28
CA LEU A 48 -2.53 2.65 3.79
C LEU A 48 -3.66 3.41 3.07
N ALA A 49 -3.45 4.68 2.72
CA ALA A 49 -4.38 5.45 1.89
C ALA A 49 -4.51 4.85 0.49
N ALA A 50 -3.40 4.42 -0.12
CA ALA A 50 -3.44 3.68 -1.38
C ALA A 50 -4.23 2.38 -1.21
N TRP A 51 -3.96 1.58 -0.18
CA TRP A 51 -4.68 0.33 0.09
C TRP A 51 -6.19 0.56 0.28
N ALA A 52 -6.61 1.68 0.87
CA ALA A 52 -8.03 2.02 1.04
C ALA A 52 -8.70 2.47 -0.27
N SER A 53 -7.93 2.84 -1.29
CA SER A 53 -8.45 3.37 -2.55
C SER A 53 -9.24 2.33 -3.34
N ASP A 54 -10.29 2.79 -4.03
CA ASP A 54 -11.07 1.96 -4.96
C ASP A 54 -10.24 1.44 -6.14
N PHE A 55 -9.08 2.04 -6.42
CA PHE A 55 -8.12 1.52 -7.39
C PHE A 55 -7.70 0.07 -7.10
N TYR A 56 -7.77 -0.35 -5.83
CA TYR A 56 -7.39 -1.70 -5.38
C TYR A 56 -8.57 -2.58 -4.95
N ALA A 57 -9.80 -2.24 -5.35
CA ALA A 57 -10.98 -3.05 -5.06
C ALA A 57 -11.06 -4.31 -5.97
N VAL A 58 -11.36 -5.48 -5.39
CA VAL A 58 -11.28 -6.77 -6.11
C VAL A 58 -12.65 -7.38 -6.45
N ASN A 59 -13.60 -7.38 -5.50
CA ASN A 59 -14.89 -8.07 -5.66
C ASN A 59 -16.08 -7.10 -5.51
N SER A 60 -16.35 -6.67 -4.27
CA SER A 60 -17.65 -6.13 -3.83
C SER A 60 -17.58 -4.70 -3.29
N LYS A 61 -16.60 -3.90 -3.72
CA LYS A 61 -16.21 -2.58 -3.14
C LYS A 61 -15.82 -2.61 -1.67
N SER A 62 -16.01 -3.71 -0.92
CA SER A 62 -15.63 -3.82 0.48
C SER A 62 -14.25 -4.42 0.70
N GLU A 63 -13.70 -5.14 -0.29
CA GLU A 63 -12.36 -5.75 -0.20
C GLU A 63 -11.32 -4.93 -0.97
N ARG A 64 -10.09 -4.94 -0.49
CA ARG A 64 -8.94 -4.27 -1.05
C ARG A 64 -7.74 -5.22 -1.13
N GLN A 65 -7.03 -5.19 -2.25
CA GLN A 65 -5.81 -5.99 -2.42
C GLN A 65 -4.73 -5.18 -3.13
N LEU A 66 -3.62 -4.93 -2.43
CA LEU A 66 -2.43 -4.33 -3.03
C LEU A 66 -1.60 -5.40 -3.76
N PRO A 67 -0.95 -5.06 -4.88
CA PRO A 67 -0.04 -5.98 -5.55
C PRO A 67 1.10 -6.39 -4.61
N GLY A 68 1.37 -7.70 -4.53
CA GLY A 68 2.41 -8.25 -3.65
C GLY A 68 1.97 -8.50 -2.20
N THR A 69 0.71 -8.17 -1.85
CA THR A 69 0.09 -8.58 -0.58
C THR A 69 -0.56 -9.96 -0.69
N GLY A 70 -1.03 -10.49 0.43
CA GLY A 70 -1.67 -11.81 0.50
C GLY A 70 -3.10 -11.80 -0.04
N GLU A 71 -4.01 -12.36 0.74
CA GLU A 71 -5.44 -12.38 0.43
C GLU A 71 -6.04 -10.96 0.49
N PRO A 72 -7.14 -10.69 -0.26
CA PRO A 72 -7.89 -9.45 -0.09
C PRO A 72 -8.29 -9.22 1.36
N VAL A 73 -8.24 -7.96 1.80
CA VAL A 73 -8.63 -7.55 3.16
C VAL A 73 -9.81 -6.59 3.09
N SER A 74 -10.59 -6.46 4.16
CA SER A 74 -11.71 -5.52 4.17
C SER A 74 -11.23 -4.06 4.26
N ILE A 75 -12.00 -3.14 3.68
CA ILE A 75 -11.76 -1.69 3.80
C ILE A 75 -11.77 -1.24 5.26
N ASP A 76 -12.62 -1.84 6.09
CA ASP A 76 -12.70 -1.55 7.53
C ASP A 76 -11.39 -1.87 8.25
N GLU A 77 -10.70 -2.94 7.84
CA GLU A 77 -9.39 -3.29 8.38
C GLU A 77 -8.33 -2.26 8.02
N VAL A 78 -8.33 -1.79 6.76
CA VAL A 78 -7.41 -0.74 6.32
C VAL A 78 -7.67 0.56 7.10
N GLN A 79 -8.94 0.93 7.27
CA GLN A 79 -9.32 2.11 8.04
C GLN A 79 -8.96 1.99 9.53
N LEU A 80 -9.05 0.79 10.11
CA LEU A 80 -8.61 0.55 11.47
C LEU A 80 -7.10 0.79 11.62
N ALA A 81 -6.31 0.30 10.66
CA ALA A 81 -4.87 0.54 10.64
C ALA A 81 -4.51 2.02 10.46
N LEU A 82 -5.25 2.76 9.62
CA LEU A 82 -5.09 4.22 9.51
C LEU A 82 -5.36 4.93 10.84
N ARG A 83 -6.48 4.61 11.50
CA ARG A 83 -6.79 5.17 12.82
C ARG A 83 -5.71 4.84 13.85
N GLU A 84 -5.21 3.60 13.89
CA GLU A 84 -4.12 3.24 14.81
C GLU A 84 -2.83 4.01 14.49
N LEU A 85 -2.53 4.27 13.22
CA LEU A 85 -1.37 5.06 12.83
C LEU A 85 -1.50 6.51 13.29
N ASP A 86 -2.66 7.14 13.10
CA ASP A 86 -2.88 8.56 13.39
C ASP A 86 -3.13 8.86 14.88
N CYS A 87 -3.49 7.85 15.67
CA CYS A 87 -3.63 7.98 17.13
C CYS A 87 -2.31 7.81 17.91
N LYS A 88 -1.19 7.56 17.23
CA LYS A 88 0.16 7.45 17.81
C LYS A 88 0.92 8.76 17.65
#